data_AF-A0A4U8Q050-F1
#
_entry.id   AF-A0A4U8Q050-F1
#
_cell.length_a   1.000
_cell.length_b   1.000
_cell.length_c   1.000
_cell.angle_alpha   90.00
_cell.angle_beta   90.00
_cell.angle_gamma   90.00
#
_symmetry.space_group_name_H-M   'P 1'
#
loop_
_entity.id
_entity.type
_entity.pdbx_description
1 polymer ?
#
loop_
_entity_poly.entity_id
_entity_poly.type
_entity_poly.pdbx_seq_one_letter_code
_entity_poly.pdbx_strand_id
1 'polypeptide(L)'
;MNYQKIDGIEFKMGKEFDFSFLKKYGKVFKVFDDQDSGNICFGIESQGGRIFVKFAGAQTAEYDGDISKAIERLKSTVPVYDSIKHTSLIKYIRFLN
;
A
#
# COMPACT_ATOMS: atom_id res chain seq x y z
N MET A 1 -16.51 0.83 10.13
CA MET A 1 -15.59 -0.19 9.58
C MET A 1 -16.39 -1.04 8.62
N ASN A 2 -15.94 -1.14 7.38
CA ASN A 2 -16.56 -1.92 6.30
C ASN A 2 -15.56 -2.97 5.81
N TYR A 3 -16.05 -4.00 5.11
CA TYR A 3 -15.21 -4.97 4.42
C TYR A 3 -15.32 -4.76 2.91
N GLN A 4 -14.20 -4.88 2.20
CA GLN A 4 -14.11 -4.86 0.75
C GLN A 4 -13.30 -6.06 0.27
N LYS A 5 -13.40 -6.38 -1.02
CA LYS A 5 -12.75 -7.55 -1.60
C LYS A 5 -11.96 -7.19 -2.86
N ILE A 6 -10.74 -7.70 -2.96
CA ILE A 6 -9.90 -7.60 -4.17
C ILE A 6 -9.26 -8.95 -4.45
N ASP A 7 -9.35 -9.43 -5.70
CA ASP A 7 -8.74 -10.69 -6.15
C ASP A 7 -9.04 -11.93 -5.28
N GLY A 8 -10.22 -11.95 -4.63
CA GLY A 8 -10.61 -13.04 -3.74
C GLY A 8 -10.36 -12.77 -2.25
N ILE A 9 -9.64 -11.70 -1.91
CA ILE A 9 -9.19 -11.40 -0.54
C ILE A 9 -10.09 -10.34 0.06
N GLU A 10 -10.71 -10.67 1.19
CA GLU A 10 -11.49 -9.75 2.00
C GLU A 10 -10.58 -8.99 2.98
N PHE A 11 -10.84 -7.70 3.17
CA PHE A 11 -10.06 -6.82 4.05
C PHE A 11 -10.90 -5.66 4.58
N LYS A 12 -10.51 -5.14 5.75
CA LYS A 12 -11.14 -4.04 6.46
C LYS A 12 -10.78 -2.69 5.87
N MET A 13 -11.76 -1.80 5.82
CA MET A 13 -11.59 -0.40 5.39
C MET A 13 -12.45 0.55 6.23
N GLY A 14 -12.00 1.80 6.35
CA GLY A 14 -12.75 2.86 7.02
C GLY A 14 -13.85 3.43 6.12
N LYS A 15 -13.55 3.59 4.82
CA LYS A 15 -14.51 3.94 3.75
C LYS A 15 -14.22 3.12 2.50
N GLU A 16 -15.24 2.95 1.66
CA GLU A 16 -15.09 2.31 0.35
C GLU A 16 -14.07 3.06 -0.52
N PHE A 17 -13.24 2.34 -1.28
CA PHE A 17 -12.23 2.95 -2.14
C PHE A 17 -11.92 2.06 -3.34
N ASP A 18 -11.83 2.66 -4.53
CA ASP A 18 -11.50 1.91 -5.74
C ASP A 18 -9.99 1.61 -5.84
N PHE A 19 -9.62 0.36 -5.58
CA PHE A 19 -8.26 -0.16 -5.73
C PHE A 19 -7.98 -0.75 -7.13
N SER A 20 -8.83 -0.51 -8.13
CA SER A 20 -8.67 -1.03 -9.50
C SER A 20 -7.32 -0.67 -10.13
N PHE A 21 -6.70 0.44 -9.71
CA PHE A 21 -5.36 0.85 -10.16
C PHE A 21 -4.28 -0.21 -9.87
N LEU A 22 -4.46 -1.07 -8.87
CA LEU A 22 -3.50 -2.13 -8.52
C LEU A 22 -3.36 -3.18 -9.63
N LYS A 23 -4.37 -3.34 -10.49
CA LYS A 23 -4.35 -4.28 -11.63
C LYS A 23 -3.16 -4.04 -12.56
N LYS A 24 -2.67 -2.79 -12.65
CA LYS A 24 -1.49 -2.45 -13.48
C LYS A 24 -0.19 -3.07 -12.95
N TYR A 25 -0.18 -3.48 -11.68
CA TYR A 25 0.97 -4.10 -11.04
C TYR A 25 0.86 -5.64 -10.94
N GLY A 26 -0.32 -6.21 -11.15
CA GLY A 26 -0.56 -7.66 -11.08
C GLY A 26 -1.77 -8.03 -10.23
N LYS A 27 -1.73 -9.24 -9.65
CA LYS A 27 -2.82 -9.79 -8.82
C LYS A 27 -2.48 -9.68 -7.34
N VAL A 28 -3.39 -9.15 -6.53
CA VAL A 28 -3.22 -9.09 -5.07
C VAL A 28 -3.32 -10.51 -4.50
N PHE A 29 -2.34 -10.91 -3.69
CA PHE A 29 -2.34 -12.18 -2.94
C PHE A 29 -2.40 -11.98 -1.42
N LYS A 30 -2.13 -10.77 -0.93
CA LYS A 30 -2.21 -10.43 0.50
C LYS A 30 -2.57 -8.95 0.69
N VAL A 31 -3.41 -8.67 1.67
CA VAL A 31 -3.69 -7.31 2.16
C VAL A 31 -3.23 -7.21 3.62
N PHE A 32 -2.68 -6.06 3.99
CA PHE A 32 -2.29 -5.69 5.35
C PHE A 32 -3.07 -4.42 5.75
N ASP A 33 -4.20 -4.63 6.41
CA ASP A 33 -5.25 -3.65 6.70
C ASP A 33 -5.29 -3.16 8.15
N ASP A 34 -4.56 -3.81 9.06
CA ASP A 34 -4.44 -3.45 10.49
C ASP A 34 -3.52 -2.25 10.78
N GLN A 35 -3.24 -1.40 9.79
CA GLN A 35 -2.22 -0.36 9.87
C GLN A 35 -2.83 0.96 10.37
N ASP A 36 -2.35 1.42 11.52
CA ASP A 36 -2.77 2.66 12.19
C ASP A 36 -2.19 3.93 11.54
N SER A 37 -1.14 3.81 10.73
CA SER A 37 -0.47 4.95 10.11
C SER A 37 -1.26 5.62 8.96
N GLY A 38 -2.47 5.18 8.64
CA GLY A 38 -3.24 5.66 7.48
C GLY A 38 -2.73 5.13 6.14
N ASN A 39 -1.97 4.04 6.17
CA ASN A 39 -1.58 3.29 4.98
C ASN A 39 -2.30 1.95 4.95
N ILE A 40 -2.60 1.45 3.77
CA ILE A 40 -2.94 0.04 3.54
C ILE A 40 -1.88 -0.55 2.62
N CYS A 41 -1.45 -1.78 2.87
CA CYS A 41 -0.40 -2.42 2.08
C CYS A 41 -0.88 -3.67 1.37
N PHE A 42 -0.28 -3.95 0.21
CA PHE A 42 -0.66 -5.05 -0.67
C PHE A 42 0.59 -5.85 -1.06
N GLY A 43 0.50 -7.17 -0.91
CA GLY A 43 1.37 -8.11 -1.62
C GLY A 43 0.77 -8.39 -2.99
N ILE A 44 1.53 -8.13 -4.05
CA ILE A 44 1.07 -8.29 -5.44
C ILE A 44 1.99 -9.25 -6.17
N GLU A 45 1.40 -10.23 -6.83
CA GLU A 45 2.08 -11.12 -7.77
C GLU A 45 2.10 -10.44 -9.15
N SER A 46 3.29 -10.02 -9.57
CA SER A 46 3.55 -9.38 -10.86
C SER A 46 4.30 -10.34 -11.80
N GLN A 47 4.41 -9.98 -13.09
CA GLN A 47 5.21 -10.76 -14.05
C GLN A 47 6.68 -10.87 -13.66
N GLY A 48 7.24 -9.84 -12.98
CA GLY A 48 8.64 -9.79 -12.55
C GLY A 48 8.89 -10.36 -11.15
N GLY A 49 7.89 -11.02 -10.55
CA GLY A 49 7.94 -11.53 -9.17
C GLY A 49 7.00 -10.78 -8.23
N ARG A 50 7.17 -11.00 -6.93
CA ARG A 50 6.30 -10.40 -5.91
C ARG A 50 6.78 -9.01 -5.54
N ILE A 51 5.85 -8.06 -5.49
CA ILE A 51 6.11 -6.69 -5.03
C ILE A 51 5.24 -6.36 -3.82
N PHE A 52 5.72 -5.40 -3.04
CA PHE A 52 5.00 -4.85 -1.89
C PHE A 52 4.61 -3.40 -2.21
N VAL A 53 3.32 -3.09 -2.18
CA VAL A 53 2.79 -1.75 -2.40
C VAL A 53 2.28 -1.19 -1.09
N LYS A 54 2.83 -0.05 -0.67
CA LYS A 54 2.31 0.74 0.45
C LYS A 54 1.55 1.94 -0.11
N PHE A 55 0.29 2.10 0.29
CA PHE A 55 -0.60 3.12 -0.26
C PHE A 55 -1.19 4.00 0.84
N ALA A 56 -1.14 5.32 0.63
CA ALA A 56 -1.88 6.32 1.38
C ALA A 56 -2.78 7.09 0.40
N GLY A 57 -4.01 7.42 0.83
CA GLY A 57 -5.00 8.11 -0.01
C GLY A 57 -6.44 7.65 0.19
N ALA A 58 -6.65 6.64 1.02
CA ALA A 58 -7.97 6.15 1.42
C ALA A 58 -8.13 6.20 2.94
N GLN A 59 -9.38 6.21 3.43
CA GLN A 59 -9.66 6.03 4.85
C GLN A 59 -9.52 4.54 5.21
N THR A 60 -8.40 4.16 5.84
CA THR A 60 -8.18 2.78 6.31
C THR A 60 -8.97 2.49 7.59
N ALA A 61 -9.13 1.21 7.93
CA ALA A 61 -9.98 0.81 9.07
C ALA A 61 -9.47 1.33 10.41
N GLU A 62 -8.15 1.29 10.60
CA GLU A 62 -7.49 1.63 11.88
C GLU A 62 -6.93 3.06 11.90
N TYR A 63 -7.31 3.93 10.95
CA TYR A 63 -6.88 5.32 10.92
C TYR A 63 -8.09 6.24 10.89
N ASP A 64 -8.18 7.16 11.87
CA ASP A 64 -9.22 8.17 12.00
C ASP A 64 -8.68 9.61 11.74
N GLY A 65 -7.39 9.75 11.45
CA GLY A 65 -6.74 11.01 11.16
C GLY A 65 -6.94 11.51 9.72
N ASP A 66 -6.29 12.65 9.42
CA ASP A 66 -6.34 13.30 8.10
C ASP A 66 -5.57 12.48 7.03
N ILE A 67 -6.28 12.06 5.99
CA ILE A 67 -5.72 11.33 4.83
C ILE A 67 -4.56 12.12 4.20
N SER A 68 -4.66 13.44 4.13
CA SER A 68 -3.61 14.31 3.59
C SER A 68 -2.31 14.18 4.39
N LYS A 69 -2.41 14.05 5.72
CA LYS A 69 -1.25 13.80 6.58
C LYS A 69 -0.67 12.41 6.38
N ALA A 70 -1.48 11.40 6.10
CA ALA A 70 -0.98 10.07 5.72
C ALA A 70 -0.21 10.10 4.39
N ILE A 71 -0.71 10.84 3.41
CA ILE A 71 -0.04 11.05 2.12
C ILE A 71 1.29 11.78 2.31
N GLU A 72 1.31 12.88 3.06
CA GLU A 72 2.53 13.65 3.36
C GLU A 72 3.60 12.77 4.02
N ARG A 73 3.21 11.97 5.03
CA ARG A 73 4.10 11.03 5.71
C ARG A 73 4.61 9.94 4.76
N LEU A 74 3.77 9.38 3.89
CA LEU A 74 4.23 8.38 2.93
C LEU A 74 5.24 8.99 1.94
N LYS A 75 4.96 10.19 1.42
CA LYS A 75 5.87 10.92 0.52
C LYS A 75 7.23 11.21 1.17
N SER A 76 7.25 11.59 2.45
CA SER A 76 8.51 11.87 3.15
C SER A 76 9.40 10.64 3.35
N THR A 77 8.87 9.42 3.22
CA THR A 77 9.68 8.18 3.28
C THR A 77 10.50 7.91 2.01
N VAL A 78 10.08 8.45 0.85
CA VAL A 78 10.72 8.19 -0.45
C VAL A 78 12.23 8.48 -0.45
N PRO A 79 12.73 9.66 -0.02
CA PRO A 79 14.17 9.92 0.01
C PRO A 79 14.96 8.97 0.93
N VAL A 80 14.32 8.49 2.01
CA VAL A 80 14.95 7.51 2.92
C VAL A 80 15.13 6.18 2.20
N TYR A 81 14.06 5.63 1.61
CA TYR A 81 14.14 4.37 0.85
C TYR A 81 15.09 4.43 -0.35
N ASP A 82 15.26 5.61 -0.95
CA ASP A 82 16.17 5.80 -2.08
C ASP A 82 17.66 5.86 -1.67
N SER A 83 17.94 6.46 -0.51
CA SER A 83 19.30 6.66 -0.01
C SER A 83 19.86 5.44 0.72
N ILE A 84 19.03 4.67 1.42
CA ILE A 84 19.49 3.49 2.17
C ILE A 84 19.61 2.27 1.27
N LYS A 85 20.80 1.65 1.25
CA LYS A 85 21.07 0.43 0.49
C LYS A 85 21.87 -0.53 1.36
N HIS A 86 21.28 -1.66 1.71
CA HIS A 86 21.90 -2.68 2.52
C HIS A 86 21.34 -4.06 2.15
N THR A 87 22.14 -5.12 2.28
CA THR A 87 21.74 -6.49 1.93
C THR A 87 20.58 -7.01 2.78
N SER A 88 20.46 -6.53 4.02
CA SER A 88 19.34 -6.84 4.93
C SER A 88 18.09 -6.00 4.69
N LEU A 89 18.10 -5.04 3.76
CA LEU A 89 16.95 -4.18 3.45
C LEU A 89 16.29 -4.60 2.16
N ILE A 90 14.96 -4.42 2.09
CA ILE A 90 14.21 -4.61 0.85
C ILE A 90 14.66 -3.58 -0.20
N LYS A 91 14.71 -4.01 -1.46
CA LYS A 91 15.04 -3.11 -2.57
C LYS A 91 13.85 -2.21 -2.88
N TYR A 92 14.08 -0.90 -2.83
CA TYR A 92 13.11 0.08 -3.30
C TYR A 92 12.93 0.00 -4.83
N ILE A 93 11.67 -0.02 -5.28
CA ILE A 93 11.30 -0.10 -6.71
C ILE A 93 10.86 1.30 -7.16
N ARG A 94 11.55 1.86 -8.17
CA ARG A 94 11.15 3.10 -8.84
C ARG A 94 10.40 2.74 -10.13
N PHE A 95 9.15 3.16 -10.25
CA PHE A 95 8.46 3.19 -11.53
C PHE A 95 8.78 4.52 -12.19
N LEU A 96 9.44 4.48 -13.35
CA LEU A 96 9.53 5.65 -14.23
C LEU A 96 8.19 5.74 -14.94
N ASN A 97 7.48 6.86 -14.78
CA ASN A 97 6.30 7.16 -15.57
C ASN A 97 6.69 7.46 -17.02
#